data_AF-A0A917CYC6-F1
#
_entry.id   AF-A0A917CYC6-F1
#
_cell.length_a   1.000
_cell.length_b   1.000
_cell.length_c   1.000
_cell.angle_alpha   90.00
_cell.angle_beta   90.00
_cell.angle_gamma   90.00
#
_symmetry.space_group_name_H-M   'P 1'
#
loop_
_entity.id
_entity.type
_entity.pdbx_description
1 polymer ?
#
loop_
_entity_poly.entity_id
_entity_poly.type
_entity_poly.pdbx_seq_one_letter_code
_entity_poly.pdbx_strand_id
1 'polypeptide(L)'
;MNKLIKLVFLLLAVTTLQAETKTDQAVGSQLPDSIRSLLIEEMQAINEGMAKILTGLVGADYALVAQQAQAIHDSFIMAQKITDEQRQVLKQTLPAAFIEKDKAFHQLSAQLAEAARAGNTEQQLQLYQSMQAACVACHQQHATDRFPNFLK
;
A
#
# COMPACT_ATOMS: atom_id res chain seq x y z
N MET A 1 -24.93 51.30 41.49
CA MET A 1 -23.94 50.22 41.25
C MET A 1 -24.67 49.08 40.56
N ASN A 2 -24.90 49.24 39.25
CA ASN A 2 -24.10 48.68 38.14
C ASN A 2 -24.64 47.30 37.75
N LYS A 3 -25.66 47.22 36.90
CA LYS A 3 -25.52 47.21 35.42
C LYS A 3 -24.56 46.13 34.85
N LEU A 4 -24.25 45.06 35.59
CA LEU A 4 -23.32 44.02 35.12
C LEU A 4 -23.91 42.60 34.99
N ILE A 5 -25.24 42.45 34.90
CA ILE A 5 -25.89 41.13 34.70
C ILE A 5 -26.61 41.09 33.35
N LYS A 6 -25.94 41.50 32.27
CA LYS A 6 -26.35 41.25 30.86
C LYS A 6 -25.09 41.29 30.02
N LEU A 7 -24.90 40.34 29.10
CA LEU A 7 -23.65 39.93 28.44
C LEU A 7 -22.81 39.04 29.38
N VAL A 8 -22.59 37.76 29.12
CA VAL A 8 -22.11 37.17 27.87
C VAL A 8 -22.57 35.71 27.82
N PHE A 9 -23.61 35.41 27.05
CA PHE A 9 -23.83 34.05 26.51
C PHE A 9 -23.13 34.03 25.14
N LEU A 10 -21.81 33.79 25.15
CA LEU A 10 -21.06 33.57 23.92
C LEU A 10 -21.20 32.09 23.57
N LEU A 11 -22.07 31.80 22.60
CA LEU A 11 -22.14 30.52 21.92
C LEU A 11 -20.75 30.14 21.40
N LEU A 12 -20.11 29.12 22.00
CA LEU A 12 -19.08 28.35 21.32
C LEU A 12 -19.78 27.34 20.41
N ALA A 13 -20.17 27.79 19.21
CA ALA A 13 -20.36 26.88 18.10
C ALA A 13 -18.95 26.46 17.64
N VAL A 14 -18.46 25.35 18.19
CA VAL A 14 -17.25 24.69 17.67
C VAL A 14 -17.64 24.10 16.32
N THR A 15 -17.46 24.87 15.25
CA THR A 15 -17.49 24.33 13.89
C THR A 15 -16.25 23.48 13.73
N THR A 16 -16.39 22.17 13.96
CA THR A 16 -15.43 21.19 13.49
C THR A 16 -15.38 21.31 11.97
N LEU A 17 -14.34 21.97 11.43
CA LEU A 17 -13.93 21.75 10.05
C LEU A 17 -13.55 20.27 9.96
N GLN A 18 -14.49 19.44 9.54
CA GLN A 18 -14.17 18.15 8.97
C GLN A 18 -13.42 18.48 7.67
N ALA A 19 -12.09 18.37 7.70
CA ALA A 19 -11.36 18.22 6.47
C ALA A 19 -12.00 17.02 5.76
N GLU A 20 -12.58 17.26 4.59
CA GLU A 20 -13.06 16.18 3.73
C GLU A 20 -11.82 15.32 3.41
N THR A 21 -11.62 14.25 4.18
CA THR A 21 -10.74 13.17 3.78
C THR A 21 -11.33 12.66 2.49
N LYS A 22 -10.70 13.05 1.36
CA LYS A 22 -10.96 12.50 0.03
C LYS A 22 -11.08 10.99 0.25
N THR A 23 -12.30 10.49 0.16
CA THR A 23 -12.70 9.17 0.66
C THR A 23 -11.71 8.14 0.15
N ASP A 24 -11.32 7.18 0.98
CA ASP A 24 -10.55 6.02 0.58
C ASP A 24 -11.13 5.43 -0.70
N GLN A 25 -10.45 5.76 -1.79
CA GLN A 25 -11.02 5.71 -3.10
C GLN A 25 -10.36 4.56 -3.84
N ALA A 26 -11.18 3.71 -4.43
CA ALA A 26 -10.70 2.57 -5.19
C ALA A 26 -9.81 3.06 -6.35
N VAL A 27 -8.52 2.74 -6.27
CA VAL A 27 -7.48 3.27 -7.17
C VAL A 27 -7.64 2.71 -8.57
N GLY A 28 -7.94 1.41 -8.67
CA GLY A 28 -8.06 0.72 -9.96
C GLY A 28 -9.00 1.47 -10.91
N SER A 29 -10.24 1.71 -10.47
CA SER A 29 -11.32 2.37 -11.21
C SER A 29 -10.98 3.77 -11.74
N GLN A 30 -10.04 4.48 -11.12
CA GLN A 30 -9.67 5.86 -11.48
C GLN A 30 -8.51 5.96 -12.46
N LEU A 31 -7.80 4.86 -12.70
CA LEU A 31 -6.68 4.84 -13.61
C LEU A 31 -7.17 4.68 -15.06
N PRO A 32 -6.56 5.40 -16.03
CA PRO A 32 -6.70 5.09 -17.44
C PRO A 32 -6.35 3.63 -17.72
N ASP A 33 -7.02 3.00 -18.69
CA ASP A 33 -6.90 1.56 -18.96
C ASP A 33 -5.45 1.10 -19.20
N SER A 34 -4.64 1.93 -19.89
CA SER A 34 -3.23 1.64 -20.15
C SER A 34 -2.41 1.59 -18.86
N ILE A 35 -2.68 2.45 -17.89
CA ILE A 35 -1.99 2.49 -16.59
C ILE A 35 -2.53 1.38 -15.67
N ARG A 36 -3.85 1.15 -15.68
CA ARG A 36 -4.48 0.08 -14.92
C ARG A 36 -3.94 -1.29 -15.31
N SER A 37 -3.68 -1.50 -16.60
CA SER A 37 -3.09 -2.75 -17.10
C SER A 37 -1.69 -2.99 -16.54
N LEU A 38 -0.87 -1.93 -16.44
CA LEU A 38 0.45 -2.01 -15.79
C LEU A 38 0.34 -2.28 -14.29
N LEU A 39 -0.66 -1.71 -13.61
CA LEU A 39 -0.91 -2.01 -12.19
C LEU A 39 -1.26 -3.49 -11.98
N ILE A 40 -2.09 -4.05 -12.86
CA ILE A 40 -2.48 -5.46 -12.80
C ILE A 40 -1.27 -6.36 -13.01
N GLU A 41 -0.40 -6.02 -13.99
CA GLU A 41 0.85 -6.76 -14.24
C GLU A 41 1.76 -6.74 -13.00
N GLU A 42 1.93 -5.59 -12.35
CA GLU A 42 2.69 -5.44 -11.11
C GLU A 42 2.12 -6.35 -9.99
N MET A 43 0.81 -6.28 -9.74
CA MET A 43 0.17 -7.08 -8.70
C MET A 43 0.24 -8.58 -8.97
N GLN A 44 0.22 -9.00 -10.25
CA GLN A 44 0.42 -10.40 -10.64
C GLN A 44 1.84 -10.88 -10.33
N ALA A 45 2.85 -10.10 -10.73
CA ALA A 45 4.25 -10.42 -10.45
C ALA A 45 4.53 -10.51 -8.94
N ILE A 46 3.98 -9.57 -8.16
CA ILE A 46 4.08 -9.60 -6.69
C ILE A 46 3.43 -10.86 -6.11
N ASN A 47 2.22 -11.22 -6.56
CA ASN A 47 1.52 -12.40 -6.06
C ASN A 47 2.28 -13.71 -6.38
N GLU A 48 2.87 -13.82 -7.57
CA GLU A 48 3.73 -14.95 -7.93
C GLU A 48 4.99 -15.02 -7.06
N GLY A 49 5.64 -13.88 -6.81
CA GLY A 49 6.78 -13.79 -5.91
C GLY A 49 6.44 -14.23 -4.49
N MET A 50 5.30 -13.76 -3.95
CA MET A 50 4.80 -14.14 -2.62
C MET A 50 4.58 -15.65 -2.51
N ALA A 51 3.97 -16.28 -3.53
CA ALA A 51 3.77 -17.72 -3.54
C ALA A 51 5.10 -18.50 -3.52
N LYS A 52 6.10 -18.06 -4.28
CA LYS A 52 7.43 -18.69 -4.31
C LYS A 52 8.21 -18.48 -3.01
N ILE A 53 8.06 -17.32 -2.37
CA ILE A 53 8.63 -17.06 -1.05
C ILE A 53 8.08 -18.06 -0.04
N LEU A 54 6.77 -18.31 -0.01
CA LEU A 54 6.18 -19.32 0.88
C LEU A 54 6.78 -20.71 0.64
N THR A 55 6.95 -21.11 -0.61
CA THR A 55 7.65 -22.36 -0.96
C THR A 55 9.07 -22.39 -0.38
N GLY A 56 9.82 -21.30 -0.52
CA GLY A 56 11.18 -21.18 0.03
C GLY A 56 11.21 -21.24 1.56
N LEU A 57 10.30 -20.55 2.24
CA LEU A 57 10.19 -20.57 3.71
C LEU A 57 9.94 -21.98 4.25
N VAL A 58 8.98 -22.71 3.68
CA VAL A 58 8.64 -24.07 4.11
C VAL A 58 9.79 -25.05 3.87
N GLY A 59 10.57 -24.85 2.79
CA GLY A 59 11.72 -25.69 2.45
C GLY A 59 13.04 -25.26 3.09
N ALA A 60 13.07 -24.18 3.87
CA ALA A 60 14.30 -23.50 4.32
C ALA A 60 15.27 -23.15 3.16
N ASP A 61 14.73 -22.86 1.97
CA ASP A 61 15.49 -22.42 0.80
C ASP A 61 15.69 -20.90 0.86
N TYR A 62 16.71 -20.49 1.62
CA TYR A 62 17.02 -19.07 1.81
C TYR A 62 17.44 -18.36 0.52
N ALA A 63 18.02 -19.09 -0.44
CA ALA A 63 18.40 -18.52 -1.72
C ALA A 63 17.17 -18.15 -2.54
N LEU A 64 16.17 -19.05 -2.59
CA LEU A 64 14.89 -18.78 -3.24
C LEU A 64 14.17 -17.61 -2.56
N VAL A 65 14.09 -17.59 -1.22
CA VAL A 65 13.46 -16.47 -0.49
C VAL A 65 14.16 -15.14 -0.82
N ALA A 66 15.49 -15.09 -0.74
CA ALA A 66 16.25 -13.88 -1.03
C ALA A 66 16.06 -13.41 -2.47
N GLN A 67 16.09 -14.32 -3.44
CA GLN A 67 15.90 -14.01 -4.85
C GLN A 67 14.50 -13.43 -5.11
N GLN A 68 13.45 -14.07 -4.59
CA GLN A 68 12.08 -13.66 -4.88
C GLN A 68 11.71 -12.36 -4.12
N ALA A 69 12.16 -12.21 -2.88
CA ALA A 69 11.92 -10.99 -2.11
C ALA A 69 12.65 -9.78 -2.72
N GLN A 70 13.86 -9.98 -3.25
CA GLN A 70 14.58 -8.96 -4.02
C GLN A 70 13.88 -8.66 -5.34
N ALA A 71 13.37 -9.68 -6.05
CA ALA A 71 12.63 -9.47 -7.29
C ALA A 71 11.36 -8.64 -7.07
N ILE A 72 10.64 -8.84 -5.96
CA ILE A 72 9.50 -7.99 -5.56
C ILE A 72 9.97 -6.56 -5.25
N HIS A 73 11.12 -6.40 -4.59
CA HIS A 73 11.63 -5.06 -4.30
C HIS A 73 11.96 -4.32 -5.60
N ASP A 74 12.53 -5.02 -6.58
CA ASP A 74 13.03 -4.43 -7.83
C ASP A 74 11.97 -4.40 -8.94
N SER A 75 10.83 -5.08 -8.77
CA SER A 75 9.68 -5.00 -9.67
C SER A 75 9.03 -3.63 -9.52
N PHE A 76 9.60 -2.64 -10.18
CA PHE A 76 8.96 -1.36 -10.40
C PHE A 76 8.43 -1.32 -11.83
N ILE A 77 7.68 -2.35 -12.25
CA ILE A 77 7.20 -2.55 -13.63
C ILE A 77 6.47 -1.31 -14.12
N MET A 78 5.57 -0.77 -13.28
CA MET A 78 4.88 0.47 -13.61
C MET A 78 5.87 1.62 -13.80
N ALA A 79 6.81 1.84 -12.88
CA ALA A 79 7.77 2.95 -13.00
C ALA A 79 8.70 2.83 -14.21
N GLN A 80 8.98 1.60 -14.66
CA GLN A 80 9.81 1.27 -15.82
C GLN A 80 9.08 1.46 -17.15
N LYS A 81 7.75 1.28 -17.19
CA LYS A 81 6.96 1.24 -18.43
C LYS A 81 6.13 2.50 -18.71
N ILE A 82 5.89 3.37 -17.73
CA ILE A 82 5.09 4.58 -17.93
C ILE A 82 5.85 5.68 -18.69
N THR A 83 5.13 6.45 -19.52
CA THR A 83 5.64 7.71 -20.10
C THR A 83 5.66 8.85 -19.09
N ASP A 84 6.29 9.97 -19.43
CA ASP A 84 6.29 11.17 -18.59
C ASP A 84 4.88 11.75 -18.40
N GLU A 85 4.03 11.71 -19.42
CA GLU A 85 2.63 12.12 -19.33
C GLU A 85 1.85 11.22 -18.36
N GLN A 86 2.02 9.90 -18.48
CA GLN A 86 1.39 8.93 -17.57
C GLN A 86 1.89 9.11 -16.13
N ARG A 87 3.16 9.47 -15.93
CA ARG A 87 3.71 9.80 -14.61
C ARG A 87 3.03 11.03 -14.01
N GLN A 88 2.71 12.06 -14.79
CA GLN A 88 1.97 13.21 -14.28
C GLN A 88 0.53 12.84 -13.94
N VAL A 89 -0.12 12.01 -14.76
CA VAL A 89 -1.46 11.48 -14.44
C VAL A 89 -1.44 10.72 -13.11
N LEU A 90 -0.48 9.81 -12.92
CA LEU A 90 -0.35 9.05 -11.66
C LEU A 90 -0.16 9.97 -10.44
N LYS A 91 0.65 11.02 -10.54
CA LYS A 91 0.83 11.99 -9.44
C LYS A 91 -0.46 12.71 -9.04
N GLN A 92 -1.37 12.92 -9.99
CA GLN A 92 -2.65 13.60 -9.74
C GLN A 92 -3.74 12.62 -9.27
N THR A 93 -3.69 11.38 -9.75
CA THR A 93 -4.72 10.36 -9.48
C THR A 93 -4.45 9.58 -8.19
N LEU A 94 -3.20 9.19 -7.92
CA LEU A 94 -2.90 8.29 -6.80
C LEU A 94 -2.97 9.02 -5.45
N PRO A 95 -3.73 8.47 -4.48
CA PRO A 95 -3.70 8.98 -3.10
C PRO A 95 -2.31 8.82 -2.48
N ALA A 96 -1.90 9.79 -1.66
CA ALA A 96 -0.64 9.71 -0.93
C ALA A 96 -0.54 8.44 -0.06
N ALA A 97 -1.66 8.04 0.57
CA ALA A 97 -1.73 6.81 1.36
C ALA A 97 -1.47 5.53 0.55
N PHE A 98 -1.90 5.48 -0.71
CA PHE A 98 -1.60 4.36 -1.60
C PHE A 98 -0.09 4.27 -1.87
N ILE A 99 0.52 5.40 -2.23
CA ILE A 99 1.97 5.49 -2.51
C ILE A 99 2.80 5.13 -1.27
N GLU A 100 2.36 5.53 -0.08
CA GLU A 100 3.04 5.20 1.17
C GLU A 100 3.00 3.70 1.47
N LYS A 101 1.84 3.06 1.31
CA LYS A 101 1.70 1.61 1.50
C LYS A 101 2.52 0.80 0.50
N ASP A 102 2.52 1.23 -0.76
CA ASP A 102 3.33 0.64 -1.82
C ASP A 102 4.83 0.67 -1.45
N LYS A 103 5.35 1.84 -1.08
CA LYS A 103 6.74 1.99 -0.61
C LYS A 103 7.05 1.13 0.61
N ALA A 104 6.17 1.11 1.60
CA ALA A 104 6.34 0.30 2.80
C ALA A 104 6.38 -1.20 2.47
N PHE A 105 5.56 -1.65 1.51
CA PHE A 105 5.57 -3.03 1.03
C PHE A 105 6.90 -3.41 0.37
N HIS A 106 7.41 -2.59 -0.55
CA HIS A 106 8.72 -2.84 -1.18
C HIS A 106 9.86 -2.84 -0.14
N GLN A 107 9.79 -1.98 0.88
CA GLN A 107 10.77 -1.98 1.97
C GLN A 107 10.74 -3.27 2.80
N LEU A 108 9.54 -3.82 3.07
CA LEU A 108 9.42 -5.12 3.73
C LEU A 108 10.05 -6.24 2.90
N SER A 109 9.87 -6.21 1.57
CA SER A 109 10.46 -7.23 0.70
C SER A 109 11.99 -7.13 0.64
N ALA A 110 12.56 -5.91 0.64
CA ALA A 110 14.01 -5.71 0.76
C ALA A 110 14.54 -6.27 2.09
N GLN A 111 13.87 -5.98 3.20
CA GLN A 111 14.26 -6.52 4.52
C GLN A 111 14.16 -8.04 4.55
N LEU A 112 13.16 -8.63 3.90
CA LEU A 112 13.01 -10.08 3.80
C LEU A 112 14.17 -10.69 3.00
N ALA A 113 14.60 -10.03 1.93
CA ALA A 113 15.76 -10.48 1.15
C ALA A 113 17.04 -10.50 2.01
N GLU A 114 17.26 -9.47 2.84
CA GLU A 114 18.39 -9.43 3.76
C GLU A 114 18.29 -10.50 4.86
N ALA A 115 17.11 -10.69 5.47
CA ALA A 115 16.90 -11.72 6.48
C ALA A 115 17.14 -13.14 5.91
N ALA A 116 16.78 -13.36 4.65
CA ALA A 116 17.06 -14.59 3.94
C ALA A 116 18.55 -14.78 3.65
N ARG A 117 19.26 -13.75 3.17
CA ARG A 117 20.73 -13.78 2.99
C ARG A 117 21.46 -14.09 4.30
N ALA A 118 20.94 -13.60 5.43
CA ALA A 118 21.46 -13.87 6.76
C ALA A 118 21.05 -15.25 7.34
N GLY A 119 20.19 -16.02 6.65
CA GLY A 119 19.69 -17.31 7.12
C GLY A 119 18.80 -17.22 8.37
N ASN A 120 18.22 -16.05 8.66
CA ASN A 120 17.41 -15.83 9.85
C ASN A 120 15.95 -16.23 9.60
N THR A 121 15.61 -17.51 9.83
CA THR A 121 14.28 -18.08 9.55
C THR A 121 13.15 -17.40 10.31
N GLU A 122 13.36 -17.04 11.58
CA GLU A 122 12.33 -16.38 12.39
C GLU A 122 11.99 -15.00 11.80
N GLN A 123 13.01 -14.21 11.49
CA GLN A 123 12.82 -12.89 10.90
C GLN A 123 12.21 -12.96 9.50
N GLN A 124 12.60 -13.95 8.69
CA GLN A 124 11.98 -14.19 7.39
C GLN A 124 10.47 -14.45 7.51
N LEU A 125 10.05 -15.30 8.46
CA LEU A 125 8.64 -15.59 8.68
C LEU A 125 7.86 -14.34 9.14
N GLN A 126 8.41 -13.57 10.08
CA GLN A 126 7.78 -12.33 10.58
C GLN A 126 7.61 -11.28 9.47
N LEU A 127 8.63 -11.10 8.63
CA LEU A 127 8.59 -10.17 7.50
C LEU A 127 7.59 -10.63 6.44
N TYR A 128 7.54 -11.93 6.12
CA TYR A 128 6.56 -12.47 5.17
C TYR A 128 5.11 -12.31 5.66
N GLN A 129 4.86 -12.50 6.96
CA GLN A 129 3.56 -12.20 7.57
C GLN A 129 3.21 -10.71 7.48
N SER A 130 4.20 -9.84 7.69
CA SER A 130 4.02 -8.39 7.55
C SER A 130 3.69 -7.98 6.12
N MET A 131 4.34 -8.59 5.12
CA MET A 131 4.02 -8.39 3.70
C MET A 131 2.58 -8.83 3.39
N GLN A 132 2.14 -10.00 3.88
CA GLN A 132 0.75 -10.44 3.70
C GLN A 132 -0.25 -9.46 4.33
N ALA A 133 0.02 -8.98 5.55
CA ALA A 133 -0.81 -7.98 6.21
C ALA A 133 -0.87 -6.68 5.41
N ALA A 134 0.25 -6.23 4.83
CA ALA A 134 0.29 -5.05 3.96
C ALA A 134 -0.53 -5.23 2.68
N CYS A 135 -0.50 -6.42 2.04
CA CYS A 135 -1.36 -6.72 0.89
C CYS A 135 -2.84 -6.56 1.24
N VAL A 136 -3.28 -7.16 2.36
CA VAL A 136 -4.68 -7.08 2.80
C VAL A 136 -5.08 -5.64 3.15
N ALA A 137 -4.24 -4.93 3.91
CA ALA A 137 -4.53 -3.55 4.32
C ALA A 137 -4.60 -2.59 3.13
N CYS A 138 -3.73 -2.75 2.13
CA CYS A 138 -3.80 -1.94 0.91
C CYS A 138 -5.07 -2.26 0.11
N HIS A 139 -5.40 -3.54 -0.07
CA HIS A 139 -6.58 -3.94 -0.84
C HIS A 139 -7.90 -3.54 -0.17
N GLN A 140 -7.99 -3.63 1.16
CA GLN A 140 -9.13 -3.16 1.94
C GLN A 140 -9.41 -1.66 1.72
N GLN A 141 -8.35 -0.87 1.53
CA GLN A 141 -8.45 0.58 1.45
C GLN A 141 -8.57 1.09 0.00
N HIS A 142 -7.88 0.44 -0.95
CA HIS A 142 -7.64 1.01 -2.28
C HIS A 142 -8.09 0.11 -3.44
N ALA A 143 -8.59 -1.10 -3.20
CA ALA A 143 -8.96 -2.05 -4.25
C ALA A 143 -10.37 -2.66 -4.05
N THR A 144 -11.26 -1.94 -3.38
CA THR A 144 -12.63 -2.40 -3.07
C THR A 144 -13.52 -2.54 -4.31
N ASP A 145 -13.19 -1.85 -5.41
CA ASP A 145 -13.79 -2.04 -6.73
C ASP A 145 -13.47 -3.41 -7.35
N ARG A 146 -12.25 -3.92 -7.10
CA ARG A 146 -11.80 -5.24 -7.53
C ARG A 146 -12.19 -6.35 -6.56
N PHE A 147 -12.16 -6.05 -5.26
CA PHE A 147 -12.39 -6.98 -4.15
C PHE A 147 -13.56 -6.50 -3.26
N PRO A 148 -14.81 -6.59 -3.74
CA PRO A 148 -15.97 -6.00 -3.07
C PRO A 148 -16.30 -6.64 -1.71
N ASN A 149 -15.72 -7.80 -1.40
CA ASN A 149 -15.92 -8.46 -0.10
C ASN A 149 -15.27 -7.70 1.07
N PHE A 150 -14.33 -6.76 0.82
CA PHE A 150 -13.78 -5.92 1.87
C PHE A 150 -14.71 -4.79 2.33
N LEU A 151 -15.83 -4.58 1.65
CA LEU A 151 -16.86 -3.61 2.04
C LEU A 151 -17.96 -4.22 2.93
N LYS A 152 -17.86 -5.52 3.24
CA LYS A 152 -18.86 -6.27 3.99
C LYS A 152 -18.61 -6.21 5.50
#